data_AF-A0A7C6U389-F1
#
_entry.id   AF-A0A7C6U389-F1
#
_cell.length_a   1.000
_cell.length_b   1.000
_cell.length_c   1.000
_cell.angle_alpha   90.00
_cell.angle_beta   90.00
_cell.angle_gamma   90.00
#
_symmetry.space_group_name_H-M   'P 1'
#
loop_
_entity.id
_entity.type
_entity.pdbx_description
1 polymer ?
#
loop_
_entity_poly.entity_id
_entity_poly.type
_entity_poly.pdbx_seq_one_letter_code
_entity_poly.pdbx_strand_id
1 'polypeptide(L)'
;MTIYIFIFITSWSSSYLYSRSKDSNASAIFCILTFFFLFIPAALRYNIGTDYKNYVAIFNKILYTQKASQEPGFLLLNQTIQKVGLGSQWVFISVSFLTYFFLFKSIEKKDFYLAIPIYILVIYGMSYSAIRQALVMSMSMYAIKLFFDKKTN
;
A
#
# COMPACT_ATOMS: atom_id res chain seq x y z
N MET A 1 17.00 9.96 -5.53
CA MET A 1 17.47 9.89 -4.13
C MET A 1 16.69 10.85 -3.23
N THR A 2 16.66 12.15 -3.53
CA THR A 2 16.06 13.20 -2.69
C THR A 2 14.58 12.97 -2.34
N ILE A 3 13.78 12.51 -3.30
CA ILE A 3 12.34 12.20 -3.08
C ILE A 3 12.16 11.09 -2.03
N TYR A 4 13.00 10.05 -2.06
CA TYR A 4 12.91 8.94 -1.09
C TYR A 4 13.30 9.38 0.33
N ILE A 5 14.31 10.24 0.45
CA ILE A 5 14.72 10.84 1.73
C ILE A 5 13.59 11.70 2.28
N PHE A 6 12.96 12.51 1.42
CA PHE A 6 11.81 13.32 1.80
C PHE A 6 10.62 12.47 2.30
N ILE A 7 10.28 11.40 1.57
CA ILE A 7 9.23 10.45 1.98
C ILE A 7 9.57 9.82 3.34
N PHE A 8 10.82 9.40 3.53
CA PHE A 8 11.27 8.81 4.78
C PHE A 8 11.13 9.78 5.96
N ILE A 9 11.67 10.99 5.84
CA ILE A 9 11.65 11.99 6.93
C ILE A 9 10.21 12.36 7.27
N THR A 10 9.38 12.70 6.27
CA THR A 10 7.99 13.13 6.50
C THR A 10 7.13 12.00 7.08
N SER A 11 7.27 10.77 6.59
CA SER A 11 6.53 9.60 7.10
C SER A 11 7.01 9.19 8.48
N TRP A 12 8.30 9.29 8.77
CA TRP A 12 8.84 8.97 10.09
C TRP A 12 8.42 10.01 11.13
N SER A 13 8.56 11.31 10.83
CA SER A 13 8.12 12.38 11.73
C SER A 13 6.63 12.30 12.03
N SER A 14 5.77 12.10 11.01
CA SER A 14 4.33 11.95 11.22
C SER A 14 3.97 10.67 11.99
N SER A 15 4.63 9.54 11.70
CA SER A 15 4.37 8.28 12.43
C SER A 15 4.81 8.36 13.90
N TYR A 16 5.91 9.06 14.20
CA TYR A 16 6.34 9.34 15.57
C TYR A 16 5.32 10.18 16.34
N LEU A 17 4.84 11.27 15.73
CA LEU A 17 3.81 12.12 16.33
C LEU A 17 2.49 11.36 16.52
N TYR A 18 2.11 10.52 15.57
CA TYR A 18 0.94 9.63 15.71
C TYR A 18 1.07 8.72 16.94
N SER A 19 2.21 8.02 17.09
CA SER A 19 2.44 7.11 18.21
C SER A 19 2.43 7.80 19.58
N ARG A 20 2.88 9.06 19.65
CA ARG A 20 3.01 9.82 20.91
C ARG A 20 1.82 10.73 21.23
N SER A 21 0.96 11.02 20.25
CA SER A 21 -0.18 11.90 20.45
C SER A 21 -1.19 11.29 21.42
N LYS A 22 -1.48 12.03 22.49
CA LYS A 22 -2.57 11.72 23.44
C LYS A 22 -3.93 12.19 22.91
N ASP A 23 -3.94 13.31 22.20
CA ASP A 23 -5.16 13.81 21.55
C ASP A 23 -5.54 12.91 20.36
N SER A 24 -6.80 12.48 20.36
CA SER A 24 -7.41 11.64 19.34
C SER A 24 -7.47 12.32 17.97
N ASN A 25 -7.79 13.63 17.92
CA ASN A 25 -7.92 14.37 16.68
C ASN A 25 -6.54 14.59 16.04
N ALA A 26 -5.57 15.08 16.81
CA ALA A 26 -4.19 15.21 16.34
C ALA A 26 -3.61 13.85 15.90
N SER A 27 -3.89 12.78 16.65
CA SER A 27 -3.47 11.42 16.29
C SER A 27 -4.06 10.99 14.94
N ALA A 28 -5.36 11.19 14.71
CA ALA A 28 -5.99 10.88 13.43
C ALA A 28 -5.33 11.64 12.27
N ILE A 29 -5.06 12.93 12.45
CA ILE A 29 -4.38 13.77 11.43
C ILE A 29 -3.00 13.21 11.11
N PHE A 30 -2.18 12.89 12.11
CA PHE A 30 -0.84 12.34 11.86
C PHE A 30 -0.88 10.98 11.18
N CYS A 31 -1.83 10.11 11.53
CA CYS A 31 -2.05 8.83 10.85
C CYS A 31 -2.39 9.03 9.37
N ILE A 32 -3.32 9.95 9.08
CA ILE A 32 -3.72 10.30 7.71
C ILE A 32 -2.53 10.88 6.93
N LEU A 33 -1.73 11.75 7.55
CA LEU A 33 -0.52 12.29 6.91
C LEU A 33 0.49 11.19 6.57
N THR A 34 0.79 10.29 7.52
CA THR A 34 1.69 9.15 7.26
C THR A 34 1.16 8.28 6.11
N PHE A 35 -0.16 8.04 6.07
CA PHE A 35 -0.78 7.29 4.99
C PHE A 35 -0.54 7.98 3.65
N PHE A 36 -0.83 9.28 3.53
CA PHE A 36 -0.70 10.00 2.26
C PHE A 36 0.76 10.18 1.81
N PHE A 37 1.71 10.36 2.73
CA PHE A 37 3.13 10.43 2.38
C PHE A 37 3.65 9.14 1.75
N LEU A 38 3.11 7.98 2.14
CA LEU A 38 3.44 6.69 1.53
C LEU A 38 2.61 6.41 0.28
N PHE A 39 1.31 6.70 0.34
CA PHE A 39 0.33 6.39 -0.70
C PHE A 39 0.51 7.21 -1.96
N ILE A 40 0.66 8.53 -1.87
CA ILE A 40 0.69 9.42 -3.05
C ILE A 40 1.82 9.04 -4.00
N PRO A 41 3.08 8.87 -3.55
CA PRO A 41 4.17 8.48 -4.45
C PRO A 41 3.95 7.08 -5.04
N ALA A 42 3.41 6.13 -4.27
CA ALA A 42 3.12 4.78 -4.74
C ALA A 42 2.00 4.73 -5.78
N ALA A 43 0.98 5.57 -5.60
CA ALA A 43 -0.22 5.63 -6.43
C ALA A 43 -0.02 6.45 -7.72
N LEU A 44 0.80 7.50 -7.68
CA LEU A 44 1.07 8.39 -8.82
C LEU A 44 2.34 8.03 -9.59
N ARG A 45 3.08 7.00 -9.15
CA ARG A 45 4.29 6.57 -9.86
C ARG A 45 3.98 6.26 -11.33
N TYR A 46 4.92 6.64 -12.19
CA TYR A 46 4.88 6.33 -13.61
C TYR A 46 6.21 5.71 -14.03
N ASN A 47 6.16 4.51 -14.59
CA ASN A 47 7.34 3.79 -15.09
C ASN A 47 8.44 3.55 -14.03
N ILE A 48 8.06 3.46 -12.76
CA ILE A 48 8.94 3.13 -11.62
C ILE A 48 8.68 1.68 -11.21
N GLY A 49 9.72 0.90 -10.94
CA GLY A 49 9.61 -0.51 -10.55
C GLY A 49 9.68 -1.45 -11.75
N THR A 50 10.39 -2.57 -11.57
CA THR A 50 10.76 -3.50 -12.65
C THR A 50 9.53 -4.03 -13.40
N ASP A 51 8.46 -4.33 -12.68
CA ASP A 51 7.26 -4.94 -13.23
C ASP A 51 6.18 -3.93 -13.66
N TYR A 52 6.44 -2.62 -13.59
CA TYR A 52 5.45 -1.61 -13.98
C TYR A 52 4.87 -1.86 -15.38
N LYS A 53 5.75 -2.06 -16.37
CA LYS A 53 5.35 -2.33 -17.76
C LYS A 53 4.60 -3.65 -17.89
N ASN A 54 4.97 -4.66 -17.10
CA ASN A 54 4.29 -5.96 -17.07
C ASN A 54 2.84 -5.81 -16.59
N TYR A 55 2.57 -5.04 -15.52
CA TYR A 55 1.21 -4.81 -15.05
C TYR A 55 0.36 -4.04 -16.07
N VAL A 56 0.93 -3.03 -16.74
CA VAL A 56 0.24 -2.31 -17.83
C VAL A 56 -0.08 -3.25 -18.99
N ALA A 57 0.87 -4.11 -19.38
CA ALA A 57 0.66 -5.11 -20.43
C ALA A 57 -0.41 -6.13 -20.05
N ILE A 58 -0.44 -6.59 -18.80
CA ILE A 58 -1.49 -7.48 -18.28
C ILE A 58 -2.86 -6.80 -18.33
N PHE A 59 -2.96 -5.55 -17.87
CA PHE A 59 -4.19 -4.76 -17.93
C PHE A 59 -4.72 -4.68 -19.37
N ASN A 60 -3.85 -4.27 -20.31
CA ASN A 60 -4.22 -4.18 -21.72
C ASN A 60 -4.58 -5.55 -22.30
N LYS A 61 -3.85 -6.62 -21.96
CA LYS A 61 -4.18 -7.97 -22.44
C LYS A 61 -5.55 -8.43 -21.98
N ILE A 62 -5.92 -8.19 -20.72
CA ILE A 62 -7.26 -8.52 -20.20
C ILE A 62 -8.35 -7.81 -21.00
N LEU A 63 -8.11 -6.54 -21.36
CA LEU A 63 -9.04 -5.75 -22.16
C LEU A 63 -9.29 -6.39 -23.55
N TYR A 64 -8.24 -6.88 -24.21
CA TYR A 64 -8.33 -7.41 -25.57
C TYR A 64 -8.70 -8.90 -25.66
N THR A 65 -8.21 -9.75 -24.76
CA THR A 65 -8.36 -11.21 -24.89
C THR A 65 -9.27 -11.86 -23.85
N GLN A 66 -9.62 -11.15 -22.77
CA GLN A 66 -10.35 -11.66 -21.60
C GLN A 66 -9.76 -12.94 -20.96
N LYS A 67 -8.59 -13.38 -21.42
CA LYS A 67 -7.92 -14.63 -21.04
C LYS A 67 -6.49 -14.29 -20.64
N ALA A 68 -6.34 -13.73 -19.46
CA ALA A 68 -5.07 -13.68 -18.76
C ALA A 68 -5.13 -14.64 -17.57
N SER A 69 -4.27 -15.66 -17.58
CA SER A 69 -4.06 -16.50 -16.39
C SER A 69 -3.37 -15.67 -15.33
N GLN A 70 -4.14 -15.04 -14.44
CA GLN A 70 -3.69 -14.22 -13.31
C GLN A 70 -4.45 -14.65 -12.06
N GLU A 71 -4.00 -14.23 -10.87
CA GLU A 71 -4.71 -14.57 -9.64
C GLU A 71 -6.15 -14.00 -9.70
N PRO A 72 -7.18 -14.76 -9.27
CA PRO A 72 -8.58 -14.35 -9.43
C PRO A 72 -8.89 -12.96 -8.85
N GLY A 73 -8.30 -12.61 -7.71
CA GLY A 73 -8.48 -11.29 -7.09
C GLY A 73 -7.88 -10.15 -7.92
N PHE A 74 -6.71 -10.39 -8.53
CA PHE A 74 -6.10 -9.39 -9.41
C PHE A 74 -6.88 -9.26 -10.71
N LEU A 75 -7.35 -10.38 -11.29
CA LEU A 75 -8.20 -10.36 -12.47
C LEU A 75 -9.50 -9.57 -12.23
N LEU A 76 -10.18 -9.82 -11.12
CA LEU A 76 -11.41 -9.13 -10.73
C LEU A 76 -11.18 -7.62 -10.60
N LEU A 77 -10.07 -7.19 -9.98
CA LEU A 77 -9.71 -5.78 -9.86
C LEU A 77 -9.53 -5.13 -11.24
N ASN A 78 -8.74 -5.73 -12.12
CA ASN A 78 -8.49 -5.21 -13.47
C ASN A 78 -9.79 -5.12 -14.28
N GLN A 79 -10.63 -6.17 -14.25
CA GLN A 79 -11.93 -6.17 -14.93
C GLN A 79 -12.87 -5.10 -14.38
N THR A 80 -12.89 -4.87 -13.07
CA THR A 80 -13.72 -3.83 -12.46
C THR A 80 -13.30 -2.44 -12.92
N ILE A 81 -12.00 -2.17 -12.93
CA ILE A 81 -11.43 -0.90 -13.41
C ILE A 81 -11.77 -0.69 -14.90
N GLN A 82 -11.66 -1.74 -15.72
CA GLN A 82 -12.01 -1.69 -17.15
C GLN A 82 -13.49 -1.47 -17.39
N LYS A 83 -14.36 -2.12 -16.62
CA LYS A 83 -15.82 -1.93 -16.72
C LYS A 83 -16.25 -0.49 -16.45
N VAL A 84 -15.50 0.23 -15.61
CA VAL A 84 -15.75 1.65 -15.31
C VAL A 84 -15.06 2.58 -16.33
N GLY A 85 -14.34 2.05 -17.32
CA GLY A 85 -13.65 2.84 -18.35
C GLY A 85 -12.38 3.53 -17.86
N LEU A 86 -11.79 3.06 -16.77
CA LEU A 86 -10.59 3.64 -16.16
C LEU A 86 -9.31 2.99 -16.71
N GLY A 87 -8.20 3.75 -16.72
CA GLY A 87 -6.90 3.26 -17.21
C GLY A 87 -6.13 2.42 -16.18
N SER A 88 -5.01 1.81 -16.63
CA SER A 88 -4.13 0.98 -15.80
C SER A 88 -3.58 1.69 -14.57
N GLN A 89 -3.49 3.02 -14.57
CA GLN A 89 -3.08 3.82 -13.40
C GLN A 89 -3.93 3.50 -12.16
N TRP A 90 -5.23 3.27 -12.36
CA TRP A 90 -6.16 2.97 -11.29
C TRP A 90 -5.92 1.61 -10.63
N VAL A 91 -5.21 0.70 -11.32
CA VAL A 91 -4.75 -0.55 -10.72
C VAL A 91 -3.71 -0.24 -9.64
N PHE A 92 -2.74 0.62 -9.95
CA PHE A 92 -1.73 1.04 -8.99
C PHE A 92 -2.33 1.82 -7.82
N ILE A 93 -3.23 2.78 -8.10
CA ILE A 93 -3.95 3.54 -7.07
C ILE A 93 -4.69 2.59 -6.12
N SER A 94 -5.46 1.65 -6.67
CA SER A 94 -6.28 0.73 -5.87
C SER A 94 -5.43 -0.23 -5.03
N VAL A 95 -4.40 -0.84 -5.65
CA VAL A 95 -3.52 -1.78 -4.95
C VAL A 95 -2.70 -1.07 -3.87
N SER A 96 -2.15 0.10 -4.15
CA SER A 96 -1.42 0.90 -3.16
C SER A 96 -2.32 1.32 -1.99
N PHE A 97 -3.55 1.79 -2.27
CA PHE A 97 -4.50 2.16 -1.22
C PHE A 97 -4.78 0.98 -0.29
N LEU A 98 -5.13 -0.18 -0.85
CA LEU A 98 -5.43 -1.37 -0.08
C LEU A 98 -4.21 -1.85 0.71
N THR A 99 -3.02 -1.80 0.11
CA THR A 99 -1.77 -2.20 0.76
C THR A 99 -1.52 -1.38 2.03
N TYR A 100 -1.60 -0.05 1.93
CA TYR A 100 -1.38 0.81 3.10
C TYR A 100 -2.54 0.72 4.09
N PHE A 101 -3.78 0.55 3.63
CA PHE A 101 -4.92 0.38 4.51
C PHE A 101 -4.76 -0.84 5.44
N PHE A 102 -4.40 -2.00 4.87
CA PHE A 102 -4.17 -3.21 5.66
C PHE A 102 -2.90 -3.11 6.51
N LEU A 103 -1.83 -2.53 5.97
CA LEU A 103 -0.59 -2.30 6.73
C LEU A 103 -0.87 -1.47 7.99
N PHE A 104 -1.58 -0.35 7.86
CA PHE A 104 -1.86 0.55 8.98
C PHE A 104 -2.74 -0.13 10.02
N LYS A 105 -3.73 -0.93 9.59
CA LYS A 105 -4.55 -1.73 10.50
C LYS A 105 -3.78 -2.85 11.21
N SER A 106 -2.72 -3.37 10.58
CA SER A 106 -1.88 -4.44 11.14
C SER A 106 -0.92 -3.98 12.24
N ILE A 107 -0.70 -2.66 12.38
CA ILE A 107 0.28 -2.12 13.33
C ILE A 107 -0.46 -1.49 14.51
N GLU A 108 0.05 -1.69 15.73
CA GLU A 108 -0.46 -0.99 16.91
C GLU A 108 0.04 0.46 16.97
N LYS A 109 -0.78 1.36 17.51
CA LYS A 109 -0.41 2.79 17.64
C LYS A 109 0.93 3.00 18.34
N LYS A 110 1.24 2.20 19.37
CA LYS A 110 2.50 2.32 20.12
C LYS A 110 3.73 1.95 19.31
N ASP A 111 3.61 1.04 18.35
CA ASP A 111 4.73 0.50 17.56
C ASP A 111 4.88 1.18 16.19
N PHE A 112 3.95 2.09 15.85
CA PHE A 112 3.89 2.76 14.55
C PHE A 112 5.19 3.50 14.18
N TYR A 113 5.80 4.20 15.14
CA TYR A 113 7.05 4.93 14.95
C TYR A 113 8.26 4.04 14.63
N LEU A 114 8.19 2.74 14.92
CA LEU A 114 9.21 1.75 14.55
C LEU A 114 8.84 1.01 13.26
N ALA A 115 7.58 0.59 13.15
CA ALA A 115 7.13 -0.22 12.02
C ALA A 115 7.20 0.54 10.68
N ILE A 116 6.82 1.82 10.66
CA ILE A 116 6.83 2.64 9.45
C ILE A 116 8.24 2.85 8.87
N PRO A 117 9.26 3.31 9.63
CA PRO A 117 10.61 3.44 9.07
C PRO A 117 11.19 2.10 8.62
N ILE A 118 10.95 0.99 9.34
CA ILE A 118 11.37 -0.35 8.92
C ILE A 118 10.74 -0.72 7.58
N TYR A 119 9.43 -0.49 7.44
CA TYR A 119 8.72 -0.72 6.19
C TYR A 119 9.31 0.12 5.03
N ILE A 120 9.62 1.40 5.26
CA ILE A 120 10.20 2.27 4.23
C ILE A 120 11.57 1.78 3.79
N LEU A 121 12.42 1.38 4.74
CA LEU A 121 13.80 0.96 4.46
C LEU A 121 13.88 -0.42 3.79
N VAL A 122 12.95 -1.33 4.11
CA VAL A 122 13.04 -2.73 3.67
C VAL A 122 12.06 -3.07 2.55
N ILE A 123 10.81 -2.61 2.65
CA ILE A 123 9.69 -3.11 1.83
C ILE A 123 9.23 -2.09 0.80
N TYR A 124 9.29 -0.78 1.09
CA TYR A 124 8.67 0.24 0.25
C TYR A 124 9.20 0.26 -1.19
N GLY A 125 10.52 0.12 -1.40
CA GLY A 125 11.09 -0.01 -2.74
C GLY A 125 10.60 -1.27 -3.47
N MET A 126 10.58 -2.43 -2.79
CA MET A 126 10.05 -3.67 -3.33
C MET A 126 8.57 -3.55 -3.68
N SER A 127 7.80 -2.80 -2.90
CA SER A 127 6.36 -2.60 -3.10
C SER A 127 6.01 -1.96 -4.44
N TYR A 128 6.96 -1.26 -5.09
CA TYR A 128 6.76 -0.71 -6.43
C TYR A 128 6.89 -1.75 -7.54
N SER A 129 7.71 -2.77 -7.35
CA SER A 129 7.84 -3.87 -8.33
C SER A 129 6.84 -4.98 -8.04
N ALA A 130 6.76 -5.42 -6.78
CA ALA A 130 5.96 -6.56 -6.36
C ALA A 130 4.62 -6.13 -5.74
N ILE A 131 3.78 -5.37 -6.48
CA ILE A 131 2.56 -4.78 -5.91
C ILE A 131 1.58 -5.82 -5.38
N ARG A 132 1.47 -6.97 -6.06
CA ARG A 132 0.54 -8.04 -5.66
C ARG A 132 1.02 -8.71 -4.38
N GLN A 133 2.32 -8.98 -4.30
CA GLN A 133 2.96 -9.57 -3.13
C GLN A 133 2.89 -8.61 -1.94
N ALA A 134 3.14 -7.31 -2.15
CA ALA A 134 3.02 -6.29 -1.11
C ALA A 134 1.60 -6.21 -0.52
N LEU A 135 0.58 -6.26 -1.37
CA LEU A 135 -0.81 -6.31 -0.93
C LEU A 135 -1.09 -7.58 -0.10
N VAL A 136 -0.71 -8.75 -0.59
CA VAL A 136 -0.91 -10.02 0.12
C VAL A 136 -0.17 -10.04 1.46
N MET A 137 1.04 -9.50 1.53
CA MET A 137 1.80 -9.37 2.79
C MET A 137 1.04 -8.50 3.79
N SER A 138 0.55 -7.33 3.37
CA SER A 138 -0.20 -6.43 4.25
C SER A 138 -1.50 -7.05 4.77
N MET A 139 -2.24 -7.75 3.91
CA MET A 139 -3.45 -8.49 4.28
C MET A 139 -3.14 -9.63 5.26
N SER A 140 -2.07 -10.37 5.01
CA SER A 140 -1.63 -11.47 5.88
C SER A 140 -1.23 -10.97 7.27
N MET A 141 -0.47 -9.87 7.34
CA MET A 141 -0.10 -9.25 8.61
C MET A 141 -1.35 -8.82 9.40
N TYR A 142 -2.33 -8.22 8.73
CA TYR A 142 -3.58 -7.83 9.38
C TYR A 142 -4.38 -9.05 9.87
N ALA A 143 -4.49 -10.10 9.06
CA ALA A 143 -5.16 -11.34 9.44
C ALA A 143 -4.50 -12.02 10.64
N ILE A 144 -3.17 -12.05 10.68
CA ILE A 144 -2.39 -12.59 11.81
C ILE A 144 -2.67 -11.78 13.08
N LYS A 145 -2.64 -10.44 13.01
CA LYS A 145 -3.00 -9.59 14.14
C LYS A 145 -4.40 -9.92 14.68
N LEU A 146 -5.41 -9.96 13.80
CA LEU A 146 -6.78 -10.29 14.19
C LEU A 146 -6.90 -11.68 14.85
N PHE A 147 -6.10 -12.65 14.41
CA PHE A 147 -6.07 -13.97 15.02
C PHE A 147 -5.51 -13.94 16.44
N PHE A 148 -4.41 -13.22 16.66
CA PHE A 148 -3.81 -13.07 18.00
C PHE A 148 -4.69 -12.24 18.94
N ASP A 149 -5.28 -11.14 18.47
CA ASP A 149 -6.19 -10.28 19.25
C ASP A 149 -7.45 -11.04 19.71
N LYS A 150 -7.90 -12.03 18.94
CA LYS A 150 -9.02 -12.92 19.32
C LYS A 150 -8.64 -13.95 20.37
N LYS A 151 -7.36 -14.32 20.47
CA LYS A 151 -6.88 -15.33 21.43
C LYS A 151 -6.59 -14.72 22.81
N THR A 152 -6.41 -13.40 22.88
CA THR A 152 -6.16 -12.64 24.11
C THR A 152 -7.43 -12.11 24.78
N ASN A 153 -8.60 -12.23 24.13
CA ASN A 153 -9.92 -11.99 24.72
C ASN A 153 -10.58 -13.32 25.11
#